data_AF-A0A2A9E725-F1
#
_entry.id   AF-A0A2A9E725-F1
#
_cell.length_a   1.000
_cell.length_b   1.000
_cell.length_c   1.000
_cell.angle_alpha   90.00
_cell.angle_beta   90.00
_cell.angle_gamma   90.00
#
_symmetry.space_group_name_H-M   'P 1'
#
loop_
_entity.id
_entity.type
_entity.pdbx_description
1 polymer ?
#
loop_
_entity_poly.entity_id
_entity_poly.type
_entity_poly.pdbx_seq_one_letter_code
_entity_poly.pdbx_strand_id
1 'polypeptide(L)'
;MTSAGEYRSGVAVWAAVTSRAKATAKETGVDSAALMRRFVFGRFLARVFHDPAAPWVLKGGTAILARVHDARTTKDVDLLGQLSNLDAAVDALRTSTALDLSDHFRFVVTKVDRTLGGENQPGVNGCRVNIDAYCGTAQKGSFGVDLVTGSLMTGAPELLTDPVLDLRGINAPTMRLYSVVDHIADKLCATQSTYGAAGDQPSSRVRDLVDLVVLASAQDIDGSALIAAIRGEWMHRGLPGVPVFAPPQSWERLYTPLAKKVPACAHATSFEAAVAHIGAFLGPVLDGDATSRLWSAGDHVWQ
;
A
#
# COMPACT_ATOMS: atom_id res chain seq x y z
N MET A 1 -4.23 -22.01 17.34
CA MET A 1 -5.32 -23.01 17.25
C MET A 1 -6.20 -22.64 16.07
N THR A 2 -6.07 -23.37 14.97
CA THR A 2 -6.81 -23.21 13.72
C THR A 2 -8.21 -23.79 13.85
N SER A 3 -9.27 -22.98 13.79
CA SER A 3 -10.59 -23.51 13.46
C SER A 3 -10.69 -23.67 11.95
N ALA A 4 -10.46 -24.90 11.48
CA ALA A 4 -10.77 -25.29 10.12
C ALA A 4 -12.29 -25.40 9.94
N GLY A 5 -12.80 -24.87 8.83
CA GLY A 5 -13.96 -25.44 8.13
C GLY A 5 -15.37 -25.21 8.69
N GLU A 6 -15.74 -23.99 9.08
CA GLU A 6 -17.18 -23.70 9.33
C GLU A 6 -18.05 -23.80 8.06
N TYR A 7 -17.47 -23.45 6.91
CA TYR A 7 -18.18 -23.50 5.64
C TYR A 7 -17.92 -24.83 4.92
N ARG A 8 -18.99 -25.49 4.47
CA ARG A 8 -18.92 -26.79 3.79
C ARG A 8 -18.42 -26.72 2.33
N SER A 9 -18.39 -25.54 1.73
CA SER A 9 -17.94 -25.34 0.34
C SER A 9 -17.53 -23.90 0.05
N GLY A 10 -16.71 -23.70 -0.99
CA GLY A 10 -16.39 -22.36 -1.49
C GLY A 10 -17.60 -21.56 -1.96
N VAL A 11 -18.68 -22.23 -2.42
CA VAL A 11 -19.95 -21.55 -2.73
C VAL A 11 -20.56 -20.94 -1.46
N ALA A 12 -20.55 -21.68 -0.35
CA ALA A 12 -21.05 -21.20 0.94
C ALA A 12 -20.21 -20.04 1.49
N VAL A 13 -18.87 -20.14 1.41
CA VAL A 13 -17.97 -19.03 1.77
C VAL A 13 -18.27 -17.80 0.93
N TRP A 14 -18.33 -17.93 -0.39
CA TRP A 14 -18.52 -16.78 -1.27
C TRP A 14 -19.89 -16.11 -1.10
N ALA A 15 -20.94 -16.90 -0.81
CA ALA A 15 -22.24 -16.36 -0.46
C ALA A 15 -22.17 -15.53 0.84
N ALA A 16 -21.46 -16.01 1.86
CA ALA A 16 -21.23 -15.27 3.10
C ALA A 16 -20.44 -13.97 2.86
N VAL A 17 -19.37 -14.02 2.06
CA VAL A 17 -18.56 -12.84 1.68
C VAL A 17 -19.43 -11.80 0.98
N THR A 18 -20.22 -12.23 -0.01
CA THR A 18 -21.09 -11.32 -0.78
C THR A 18 -22.16 -10.69 0.11
N SER A 19 -22.78 -11.49 1.00
CA SER A 19 -23.81 -11.01 1.93
C SER A 19 -23.23 -9.99 2.91
N ARG A 20 -22.08 -10.31 3.54
CA ARG A 20 -21.42 -9.41 4.49
C ARG A 20 -20.94 -8.13 3.82
N ALA A 21 -20.33 -8.23 2.63
CA ALA A 21 -19.89 -7.05 1.88
C ALA A 21 -21.05 -6.11 1.53
N LYS A 22 -22.23 -6.63 1.19
CA LYS A 22 -23.42 -5.80 0.94
C LYS A 22 -23.93 -5.11 2.21
N ALA A 23 -23.95 -5.83 3.33
CA ALA A 23 -24.33 -5.25 4.62
C ALA A 23 -23.37 -4.12 5.03
N THR A 24 -22.06 -4.40 5.02
CA THR A 24 -21.01 -3.42 5.34
C THR A 24 -21.03 -2.23 4.37
N ALA A 25 -21.26 -2.45 3.07
CA ALA A 25 -21.40 -1.37 2.09
C ALA A 25 -22.56 -0.42 2.42
N LYS A 26 -23.70 -0.95 2.89
CA LYS A 26 -24.85 -0.15 3.31
C LYS A 26 -24.55 0.68 4.56
N GLU A 27 -23.76 0.14 5.48
CA GLU A 27 -23.40 0.79 6.75
C GLU A 27 -22.33 1.88 6.57
N THR A 28 -21.34 1.63 5.70
CA THR A 28 -20.13 2.46 5.57
C THR A 28 -20.13 3.35 4.33
N GLY A 29 -21.00 3.09 3.36
CA GLY A 29 -20.99 3.76 2.05
C GLY A 29 -19.88 3.28 1.10
N VAL A 30 -19.01 2.36 1.55
CA VAL A 30 -17.94 1.79 0.70
C VAL A 30 -18.55 0.83 -0.33
N ASP A 31 -18.06 0.86 -1.56
CA ASP A 31 -18.50 -0.05 -2.62
C ASP A 31 -18.31 -1.53 -2.23
N SER A 32 -19.39 -2.31 -2.39
CA SER A 32 -19.38 -3.75 -2.04
C SER A 32 -18.34 -4.55 -2.84
N ALA A 33 -18.10 -4.20 -4.11
CA ALA A 33 -17.08 -4.89 -4.91
C ALA A 33 -15.65 -4.53 -4.45
N ALA A 34 -15.43 -3.31 -3.95
CA ALA A 34 -14.19 -2.93 -3.29
C ALA A 34 -13.94 -3.70 -1.99
N LEU A 35 -14.96 -3.87 -1.15
CA LEU A 35 -14.88 -4.71 0.06
C LEU A 35 -14.57 -6.17 -0.27
N MET A 36 -15.25 -6.74 -1.28
CA MET A 36 -14.99 -8.11 -1.72
C MET A 36 -13.57 -8.28 -2.27
N ARG A 37 -13.07 -7.31 -3.04
CA ARG A 37 -11.68 -7.31 -3.53
C ARG A 37 -10.68 -7.23 -2.39
N ARG A 38 -10.88 -6.32 -1.42
CA ARG A 38 -10.04 -6.25 -0.21
C ARG A 38 -10.06 -7.55 0.58
N PHE A 39 -11.22 -8.20 0.70
CA PHE A 39 -11.32 -9.49 1.37
C PHE A 39 -10.50 -10.58 0.65
N VAL A 40 -10.57 -10.62 -0.69
CA VAL A 40 -9.73 -11.53 -1.49
C VAL A 40 -8.24 -11.23 -1.28
N PHE A 41 -7.83 -9.96 -1.25
CA PHE A 41 -6.46 -9.58 -0.91
C PHE A 41 -6.08 -10.03 0.50
N GLY A 42 -6.96 -9.86 1.48
CA GLY A 42 -6.76 -10.35 2.84
C GLY A 42 -6.55 -11.87 2.90
N ARG A 43 -7.26 -12.66 2.08
CA ARG A 43 -7.05 -14.12 2.01
C ARG A 43 -5.75 -14.51 1.32
N PHE A 44 -5.29 -13.71 0.35
CA PHE A 44 -3.96 -13.86 -0.25
C PHE A 44 -2.88 -13.52 0.78
N LEU A 45 -3.02 -12.37 1.46
CA LEU A 45 -2.07 -11.89 2.47
C LEU A 45 -2.03 -12.81 3.69
N ALA A 46 -3.12 -13.49 4.04
CA ALA A 46 -3.11 -14.52 5.08
C ALA A 46 -2.17 -15.69 4.78
N ARG A 47 -1.90 -15.97 3.50
CA ARG A 47 -0.94 -16.99 3.06
C ARG A 47 0.48 -16.43 3.03
N VAL A 48 0.65 -15.23 2.45
CA VAL A 48 1.94 -14.51 2.41
C VAL A 48 2.51 -14.33 3.81
N PHE A 49 1.69 -13.87 4.75
CA PHE A 49 2.10 -13.57 6.12
C PHE A 49 1.80 -14.70 7.12
N HIS A 50 1.48 -15.92 6.63
CA HIS A 50 1.17 -17.04 7.52
C HIS A 50 2.34 -17.39 8.44
N ASP A 51 3.55 -17.45 7.87
CA ASP A 51 4.77 -17.65 8.62
C ASP A 51 5.26 -16.30 9.16
N PRO A 52 5.33 -16.12 10.50
CA PRO A 52 5.86 -14.92 11.11
C PRO A 52 7.31 -14.62 10.72
N ALA A 53 8.10 -15.65 10.37
CA ALA A 53 9.49 -15.52 9.94
C ALA A 53 9.63 -15.20 8.44
N ALA A 54 8.55 -15.19 7.66
CA ALA A 54 8.63 -14.90 6.24
C ALA A 54 9.13 -13.47 5.97
N PRO A 55 9.95 -13.24 4.94
CA PRO A 55 10.66 -11.98 4.71
C PRO A 55 9.80 -10.89 4.07
N TRP A 56 8.49 -10.91 4.30
CA TRP A 56 7.52 -10.05 3.63
C TRP A 56 7.23 -8.79 4.43
N VAL A 57 7.13 -7.68 3.70
CA VAL A 57 6.58 -6.41 4.18
C VAL A 57 5.60 -5.87 3.13
N LEU A 58 4.40 -5.48 3.56
CA LEU A 58 3.34 -4.94 2.72
C LEU A 58 3.55 -3.44 2.52
N LYS A 59 3.61 -2.99 1.27
CA LYS A 59 3.79 -1.59 0.86
C LYS A 59 2.53 -1.07 0.16
N GLY A 60 2.63 0.16 -0.36
CA GLY A 60 1.73 0.73 -1.36
C GLY A 60 0.29 0.88 -0.90
N GLY A 61 -0.63 0.99 -1.86
CA GLY A 61 -2.03 1.35 -1.57
C GLY A 61 -2.75 0.36 -0.65
N THR A 62 -2.36 -0.92 -0.68
CA THR A 62 -2.95 -1.94 0.20
C THR A 62 -2.53 -1.74 1.64
N ALA A 63 -1.26 -1.38 1.91
CA ALA A 63 -0.82 -1.04 3.26
C ALA A 63 -1.49 0.25 3.78
N ILE A 64 -1.65 1.27 2.93
CA ILE A 64 -2.35 2.51 3.34
C ILE A 64 -3.81 2.21 3.69
N LEU A 65 -4.50 1.42 2.87
CA LEU A 65 -5.91 1.09 3.10
C LEU A 65 -6.13 0.21 4.34
N ALA A 66 -5.13 -0.59 4.73
CA ALA A 66 -5.14 -1.33 5.98
C ALA A 66 -4.96 -0.41 7.20
N ARG A 67 -4.20 0.68 7.07
CA ARG A 67 -4.02 1.72 8.11
C ARG A 67 -5.22 2.66 8.21
N VAL A 68 -5.71 3.10 7.05
CA VAL A 68 -6.70 4.16 6.89
C VAL A 68 -7.84 3.63 6.01
N HIS A 69 -8.91 3.17 6.68
CA HIS A 69 -9.99 2.40 6.07
C HIS A 69 -10.76 3.13 4.96
N ASP A 70 -10.73 4.46 4.95
CA ASP A 70 -11.37 5.36 4.00
C ASP A 70 -10.38 5.99 3.00
N ALA A 71 -9.18 5.41 2.89
CA ALA A 71 -8.24 5.73 1.82
C ALA A 71 -8.75 5.28 0.44
N ARG A 72 -8.04 5.73 -0.60
CA ARG A 72 -8.24 5.31 -1.98
C ARG A 72 -8.22 3.78 -2.12
N THR A 73 -9.20 3.23 -2.85
CA THR A 73 -9.16 1.82 -3.23
C THR A 73 -7.95 1.49 -4.11
N THR A 74 -7.37 0.31 -3.92
CA THR A 74 -6.29 -0.23 -4.74
C THR A 74 -6.76 -1.46 -5.51
N LYS A 75 -6.06 -1.73 -6.63
CA LYS A 75 -6.27 -2.90 -7.49
C LYS A 75 -5.11 -3.89 -7.42
N ASP A 76 -4.02 -3.49 -6.77
CA ASP A 76 -2.75 -4.20 -6.75
C ASP A 76 -2.26 -4.34 -5.30
N VAL A 77 -1.40 -5.34 -5.10
CA VAL A 77 -0.73 -5.62 -3.82
C VAL A 77 0.75 -5.36 -4.02
N ASP A 78 1.34 -4.50 -3.20
CA ASP A 78 2.77 -4.19 -3.27
C ASP A 78 3.51 -4.94 -2.14
N LEU A 79 4.47 -5.79 -2.48
CA LEU A 79 5.27 -6.54 -1.50
C LEU A 79 6.75 -6.20 -1.63
N LEU A 80 7.36 -5.91 -0.50
CA LEU A 80 8.81 -5.93 -0.35
C LEU A 80 9.23 -7.31 0.18
N GLY A 81 10.07 -8.01 -0.57
CA GLY A 81 10.79 -9.19 -0.12
C GLY A 81 12.16 -8.82 0.43
N GLN A 82 12.42 -9.13 1.71
CA GLN A 82 13.72 -9.00 2.34
C GLN A 82 14.63 -10.17 1.96
N LEU A 83 14.88 -10.32 0.66
CA LEU A 83 15.64 -11.41 0.05
C LEU A 83 16.72 -10.85 -0.87
N SER A 84 17.76 -11.66 -1.13
CA SER A 84 18.96 -11.23 -1.84
C SER A 84 18.74 -10.95 -3.33
N ASN A 85 17.69 -11.52 -3.93
CA ASN A 85 17.35 -11.29 -5.33
C ASN A 85 15.87 -11.58 -5.60
N LEU A 86 15.43 -11.12 -6.76
CA LEU A 86 14.03 -11.18 -7.19
C LEU A 86 13.53 -12.61 -7.48
N ASP A 87 14.40 -13.50 -7.96
CA ASP A 87 14.00 -14.89 -8.25
C ASP A 87 13.65 -15.63 -6.97
N ALA A 88 14.52 -15.52 -5.96
CA ALA A 88 14.27 -16.06 -4.64
C ALA A 88 12.98 -15.49 -4.04
N ALA A 89 12.68 -14.21 -4.27
CA ALA A 89 11.43 -13.59 -3.83
C ALA A 89 10.21 -14.16 -4.57
N VAL A 90 10.27 -14.35 -5.89
CA VAL A 90 9.18 -14.97 -6.65
C VAL A 90 8.93 -16.41 -6.17
N ASP A 91 9.98 -17.19 -5.92
CA ASP A 91 9.86 -18.57 -5.45
C ASP A 91 9.31 -18.66 -4.02
N ALA A 92 9.77 -17.77 -3.14
CA ALA A 92 9.20 -17.63 -1.80
C ALA A 92 7.71 -17.26 -1.88
N LEU A 93 7.33 -16.35 -2.77
CA LEU A 93 5.94 -15.94 -2.94
C LEU A 93 5.08 -17.09 -3.46
N ARG A 94 5.57 -17.87 -4.42
CA ARG A 94 4.90 -19.10 -4.90
C ARG A 94 4.67 -20.08 -3.76
N THR A 95 5.68 -20.29 -2.92
CA THR A 95 5.62 -21.18 -1.75
C THR A 95 4.55 -20.72 -0.77
N SER A 96 4.59 -19.44 -0.36
CA SER A 96 3.58 -18.88 0.54
C SER A 96 2.18 -18.98 -0.07
N THR A 97 2.01 -18.62 -1.34
CA THR A 97 0.72 -18.60 -2.04
C THR A 97 0.10 -19.99 -2.19
N ALA A 98 0.93 -21.04 -2.26
CA ALA A 98 0.48 -22.43 -2.36
C ALA A 98 -0.09 -23.00 -1.04
N LEU A 99 0.09 -22.29 0.08
CA LEU A 99 -0.42 -22.72 1.38
C LEU A 99 -1.96 -22.86 1.36
N ASP A 100 -2.44 -24.05 1.73
CA ASP A 100 -3.85 -24.29 1.96
C ASP A 100 -4.22 -23.97 3.41
N LEU A 101 -5.04 -22.93 3.58
CA LEU A 101 -5.57 -22.51 4.88
C LEU A 101 -6.92 -23.16 5.21
N SER A 102 -7.39 -24.11 4.38
CA SER A 102 -8.71 -24.74 4.50
C SER A 102 -9.87 -23.73 4.53
N ASP A 103 -9.70 -22.59 3.84
CA ASP A 103 -10.65 -21.47 3.75
C ASP A 103 -11.41 -21.45 2.41
N HIS A 104 -11.27 -22.52 1.60
CA HIS A 104 -11.77 -22.67 0.24
C HIS A 104 -11.17 -21.74 -0.80
N PHE A 105 -10.18 -20.91 -0.46
CA PHE A 105 -9.46 -20.07 -1.41
C PHE A 105 -8.25 -20.78 -2.00
N ARG A 106 -7.97 -20.51 -3.26
CA ARG A 106 -6.73 -20.89 -3.94
C ARG A 106 -6.25 -19.74 -4.79
N PHE A 107 -4.95 -19.50 -4.79
CA PHE A 107 -4.32 -18.43 -5.56
C PHE A 107 -3.32 -19.06 -6.53
N VAL A 108 -3.41 -18.69 -7.80
CA VAL A 108 -2.60 -19.27 -8.87
C VAL A 108 -1.77 -18.16 -9.50
N VAL A 109 -0.45 -18.33 -9.50
CA VAL A 109 0.45 -17.46 -10.26
C VAL A 109 0.32 -17.79 -11.74
N THR A 110 -0.19 -16.84 -12.53
CA THR A 110 -0.44 -17.04 -13.96
C THR A 110 0.68 -16.49 -14.85
N LYS A 111 1.31 -15.40 -14.44
CA LYS A 111 2.41 -14.75 -15.17
C LYS A 111 3.35 -14.02 -14.21
N VAL A 112 4.64 -14.02 -14.51
CA VAL A 112 5.64 -13.13 -13.88
C VAL A 112 6.16 -12.20 -14.96
N ASP A 113 5.97 -10.90 -14.78
CA ASP A 113 6.39 -9.85 -15.70
C ASP A 113 7.57 -9.07 -15.11
N ARG A 114 8.75 -9.17 -15.74
CA ARG A 114 10.01 -8.61 -15.21
C ARG A 114 10.28 -7.19 -15.68
N THR A 115 9.30 -6.51 -16.27
CA THR A 115 9.46 -5.12 -16.74
C THR A 115 9.26 -4.08 -15.64
N LEU A 116 8.85 -4.48 -14.43
CA LEU A 116 8.88 -3.60 -13.25
C LEU A 116 10.32 -3.50 -12.73
N GLY A 117 10.87 -2.31 -12.57
CA GLY A 117 12.29 -2.16 -12.23
C GLY A 117 13.16 -2.14 -13.50
N GLY A 118 13.67 -0.94 -13.80
CA GLY A 118 14.33 -0.53 -15.04
C GLY A 118 14.57 0.99 -14.98
N GLU A 119 14.78 1.65 -16.11
CA GLU A 119 15.09 3.11 -16.25
C GLU A 119 14.23 4.06 -15.39
N ASN A 120 13.04 3.62 -14.97
CA ASN A 120 12.08 4.39 -14.18
C ASN A 120 12.30 4.36 -12.64
N GLN A 121 13.07 3.41 -12.10
CA GLN A 121 13.47 3.39 -10.67
C GLN A 121 14.86 2.76 -10.52
N PRO A 122 15.95 3.53 -10.75
CA PRO A 122 17.31 3.06 -10.56
C PRO A 122 17.50 2.50 -9.13
N GLY A 123 18.05 1.28 -9.00
CA GLY A 123 18.34 0.65 -7.71
C GLY A 123 17.25 -0.27 -7.13
N VAL A 124 16.03 -0.29 -7.71
CA VAL A 124 14.94 -1.20 -7.29
C VAL A 124 14.72 -2.30 -8.34
N ASN A 125 15.01 -3.54 -7.96
CA ASN A 125 14.69 -4.72 -8.78
C ASN A 125 13.27 -5.18 -8.44
N GLY A 126 12.38 -5.20 -9.44
CA GLY A 126 10.98 -5.59 -9.25
C GLY A 126 10.48 -6.58 -10.30
N CYS A 127 9.29 -7.13 -10.07
CA CYS A 127 8.49 -7.79 -11.09
C CYS A 127 7.01 -7.71 -10.71
N ARG A 128 6.15 -7.91 -11.70
CA ARG A 128 4.71 -8.05 -11.48
C ARG A 128 4.36 -9.52 -11.52
N VAL A 129 3.87 -10.06 -10.42
CA VAL A 129 3.34 -11.42 -10.35
C VAL A 129 1.82 -11.33 -10.49
N ASN A 130 1.27 -11.86 -11.57
CA ASN A 130 -0.17 -11.89 -11.79
C ASN A 130 -0.76 -13.12 -11.09
N ILE A 131 -1.82 -12.88 -10.31
CA ILE A 131 -2.49 -13.87 -9.48
C ILE A 131 -3.96 -13.98 -9.88
N ASP A 132 -4.42 -15.21 -10.11
CA ASP A 132 -5.84 -15.54 -10.17
C ASP A 132 -6.30 -16.12 -8.84
N ALA A 133 -7.37 -15.55 -8.29
CA ALA A 133 -7.99 -15.99 -7.04
C ALA A 133 -9.22 -16.83 -7.32
N TYR A 134 -9.29 -18.01 -6.72
CA TYR A 134 -10.40 -18.94 -6.80
C TYR A 134 -11.02 -19.14 -5.42
N CYS A 135 -12.33 -19.32 -5.36
CA CYS A 135 -13.06 -19.78 -4.17
C CYS A 135 -13.90 -20.99 -4.56
N GLY A 136 -13.54 -22.18 -4.07
CA GLY A 136 -13.96 -23.44 -4.68
C GLY A 136 -13.46 -23.53 -6.13
N THR A 137 -14.33 -23.89 -7.07
CA THR A 137 -13.99 -24.01 -8.50
C THR A 137 -14.10 -22.70 -9.28
N ALA A 138 -14.70 -21.65 -8.71
CA ALA A 138 -14.98 -20.40 -9.41
C ALA A 138 -13.88 -19.36 -9.18
N GLN A 139 -13.44 -18.72 -10.27
CA GLN A 139 -12.55 -17.56 -10.20
C GLN A 139 -13.30 -16.35 -9.65
N LYS A 140 -12.74 -15.69 -8.64
CA LYS A 140 -13.32 -14.57 -7.90
C LYS A 140 -12.55 -13.27 -8.02
N GLY A 141 -11.39 -13.30 -8.67
CA GLY A 141 -10.64 -12.10 -9.01
C GLY A 141 -9.33 -12.43 -9.70
N SER A 142 -8.73 -11.39 -10.26
CA SER A 142 -7.35 -11.39 -10.76
C SER A 142 -6.72 -10.06 -10.37
N PHE A 143 -5.46 -10.10 -9.93
CA PHE A 143 -4.73 -8.91 -9.50
C PHE A 143 -3.24 -9.07 -9.72
N GLY A 144 -2.53 -7.94 -9.79
CA GLY A 144 -1.08 -7.94 -9.80
C GLY A 144 -0.52 -7.80 -8.39
N VAL A 145 0.57 -8.51 -8.17
CA VAL A 145 1.45 -8.32 -7.02
C VAL A 145 2.72 -7.67 -7.54
N ASP A 146 2.93 -6.40 -7.20
CA ASP A 146 4.15 -5.68 -7.51
C ASP A 146 5.17 -6.05 -6.44
N LEU A 147 6.07 -6.97 -6.80
CA LEU A 147 7.08 -7.52 -5.92
C LEU A 147 8.40 -6.79 -6.14
N VAL A 148 8.95 -6.21 -5.08
CA VAL A 148 10.23 -5.52 -5.12
C VAL A 148 11.21 -6.11 -4.11
N THR A 149 12.49 -5.99 -4.43
CA THR A 149 13.60 -6.27 -3.52
C THR A 149 14.49 -5.02 -3.44
N GLY A 150 15.11 -4.79 -2.29
CA GLY A 150 16.10 -3.72 -2.13
C GLY A 150 15.56 -2.34 -1.74
N SER A 151 14.27 -2.17 -1.40
CA SER A 151 13.80 -0.91 -0.81
C SER A 151 14.47 -0.63 0.54
N LEU A 152 14.78 0.65 0.80
CA LEU A 152 15.32 1.09 2.07
C LEU A 152 14.24 1.06 3.17
N MET A 153 14.53 0.42 4.28
CA MET A 153 13.72 0.50 5.50
C MET A 153 14.51 1.21 6.59
N THR A 154 14.02 2.36 7.04
CA THR A 154 14.61 3.10 8.17
C THR A 154 13.86 2.82 9.47
N GLY A 155 12.59 2.42 9.39
CA GLY A 155 11.78 1.99 10.53
C GLY A 155 11.53 0.48 10.55
N ALA A 156 11.26 -0.06 11.74
CA ALA A 156 10.76 -1.42 11.86
C ALA A 156 9.37 -1.53 11.20
N PRO A 157 9.03 -2.67 10.54
CA PRO A 157 7.68 -2.89 10.05
C PRO A 157 6.66 -2.88 11.20
N GLU A 158 5.48 -2.34 10.93
CA GLU A 158 4.39 -2.28 11.89
C GLU A 158 3.45 -3.47 11.73
N LEU A 159 3.05 -4.12 12.82
CA LEU A 159 2.10 -5.23 12.77
C LEU A 159 0.67 -4.72 12.82
N LEU A 160 -0.15 -5.08 11.82
CA LEU A 160 -1.55 -4.68 11.75
C LEU A 160 -2.44 -5.83 11.27
N THR A 161 -3.59 -5.97 11.91
CA THR A 161 -4.65 -6.92 11.53
C THR A 161 -5.84 -6.15 10.95
N ASP A 162 -6.21 -6.43 9.71
CA ASP A 162 -7.32 -5.76 9.00
C ASP A 162 -8.49 -6.74 8.76
N PRO A 163 -9.51 -6.77 9.64
CA PRO A 163 -10.69 -7.63 9.48
C PRO A 163 -11.71 -7.01 8.51
N VAL A 164 -11.31 -6.81 7.25
CA VAL A 164 -12.10 -6.20 6.16
C VAL A 164 -13.58 -6.63 6.19
N LEU A 165 -13.83 -7.93 6.34
CA LEU A 165 -15.15 -8.50 6.58
C LEU A 165 -15.04 -9.56 7.68
N ASP A 166 -15.92 -9.46 8.68
CA ASP A 166 -16.03 -10.46 9.75
C ASP A 166 -16.87 -11.66 9.29
N LEU A 167 -16.19 -12.79 9.04
CA LEU A 167 -16.78 -14.08 8.69
C LEU A 167 -16.34 -15.13 9.71
N ARG A 168 -17.31 -15.92 10.19
CA ARG A 168 -17.02 -16.96 11.16
C ARG A 168 -16.07 -18.00 10.58
N GLY A 169 -15.12 -18.46 11.39
CA GLY A 169 -14.09 -19.41 10.97
C GLY A 169 -13.07 -18.88 9.95
N ILE A 170 -13.09 -17.58 9.62
CA ILE A 170 -12.10 -16.97 8.71
C ILE A 170 -11.42 -15.80 9.42
N ASN A 171 -10.23 -16.05 9.94
CA ASN A 171 -9.44 -15.04 10.64
C ASN A 171 -8.80 -14.04 9.67
N ALA A 172 -8.78 -12.77 10.04
CA ALA A 172 -8.04 -11.72 9.33
C ALA A 172 -6.52 -11.96 9.41
N PRO A 173 -5.76 -11.61 8.37
CA PRO A 173 -4.30 -11.70 8.42
C PRO A 173 -3.70 -10.63 9.32
N THR A 174 -2.69 -10.99 10.10
CA THR A 174 -1.76 -10.02 10.69
C THR A 174 -0.62 -9.80 9.70
N MET A 175 -0.44 -8.56 9.26
CA MET A 175 0.50 -8.17 8.22
C MET A 175 1.62 -7.32 8.82
N ARG A 176 2.84 -7.45 8.30
CA ARG A 176 3.93 -6.49 8.54
C ARG A 176 3.81 -5.38 7.50
N LEU A 177 3.40 -4.19 7.92
CA LEU A 177 3.29 -3.02 7.07
C LEU A 177 4.63 -2.28 7.02
N TYR A 178 4.95 -1.73 5.86
CA TYR A 178 6.02 -0.76 5.71
C TYR A 178 5.80 0.40 6.68
N SER A 179 6.85 0.81 7.39
CA SER A 179 6.74 1.87 8.40
C SER A 179 6.11 3.11 7.78
N VAL A 180 5.29 3.83 8.55
CA VAL A 180 4.59 5.01 8.00
C VAL A 180 5.55 6.06 7.45
N VAL A 181 6.69 6.29 8.11
CA VAL A 181 7.72 7.24 7.68
C VAL A 181 8.40 6.81 6.38
N ASP A 182 8.75 5.53 6.24
CA ASP A 182 9.34 5.01 4.99
C ASP A 182 8.32 5.09 3.86
N HIS A 183 7.03 4.89 4.14
CA HIS A 183 5.97 5.00 3.14
C HIS A 183 5.81 6.43 2.65
N ILE A 184 5.80 7.41 3.55
CA ILE A 184 5.75 8.84 3.20
C ILE A 184 6.99 9.22 2.38
N ALA A 185 8.18 8.78 2.80
CA ALA A 185 9.42 9.01 2.07
C ALA A 185 9.40 8.42 0.66
N ASP A 186 8.95 7.17 0.50
CA ASP A 186 8.79 6.48 -0.79
C ASP A 186 7.85 7.25 -1.73
N LYS A 187 6.72 7.73 -1.19
CA LYS A 187 5.72 8.53 -1.91
C LYS A 187 6.27 9.88 -2.33
N LEU A 188 6.87 10.64 -1.41
CA LEU A 188 7.49 11.93 -1.72
C LEU A 188 8.53 11.77 -2.83
N CYS A 189 9.48 10.84 -2.66
CA CYS A 189 10.54 10.63 -3.64
C CYS A 189 9.98 10.18 -5.00
N ALA A 190 8.91 9.38 -5.03
CA ALA A 190 8.23 9.00 -6.26
C ALA A 190 7.56 10.19 -6.97
N THR A 191 7.05 11.19 -6.23
CA THR A 191 6.51 12.42 -6.83
C THR A 191 7.60 13.28 -7.48
N GLN A 192 8.84 13.20 -6.98
CA GLN A 192 9.97 14.01 -7.47
C GLN A 192 10.87 13.27 -8.47
N SER A 193 10.70 11.96 -8.64
CA SER A 193 11.45 11.19 -9.61
C SER A 193 11.09 11.62 -11.04
N THR A 194 12.10 11.78 -11.89
CA THR A 194 11.92 11.95 -13.33
C THR A 194 12.10 10.64 -14.07
N TYR A 195 11.49 10.54 -15.24
CA TYR A 195 11.39 9.32 -16.02
C TYR A 195 11.79 9.58 -17.48
N GLY A 196 11.91 8.51 -18.27
CA GLY A 196 12.31 8.57 -19.68
C GLY A 196 13.83 8.53 -19.88
N ALA A 197 14.26 8.22 -21.10
CA ALA A 197 15.67 7.96 -21.43
C ALA A 197 16.62 9.14 -21.14
N ALA A 198 16.09 10.37 -21.13
CA ALA A 198 16.85 11.58 -20.79
C ALA A 198 16.64 12.06 -19.34
N GLY A 199 15.80 11.38 -18.56
CA GLY A 199 15.48 11.77 -17.18
C GLY A 199 14.75 13.11 -17.07
N ASP A 200 13.99 13.50 -18.11
CA ASP A 200 13.36 14.81 -18.25
C ASP A 200 11.83 14.78 -18.10
N GLN A 201 11.21 13.59 -18.08
CA GLN A 201 9.77 13.50 -17.93
C GLN A 201 9.36 13.60 -16.47
N PRO A 202 8.47 14.55 -16.12
CA PRO A 202 8.01 14.69 -14.75
C PRO A 202 7.17 13.48 -14.32
N SER A 203 7.11 13.26 -13.01
CA SER A 203 6.33 12.18 -12.43
C SER A 203 4.85 12.24 -12.82
N SER A 204 4.27 11.07 -13.11
CA SER A 204 2.83 10.89 -13.34
C SER A 204 2.08 10.43 -12.07
N ARG A 205 2.78 10.42 -10.93
CA ARG A 205 2.33 9.86 -9.64
C ARG A 205 1.36 10.77 -8.87
N VAL A 206 0.37 11.38 -9.53
CA VAL A 206 -0.63 12.24 -8.86
C VAL A 206 -1.39 11.53 -7.72
N ARG A 207 -1.52 10.20 -7.79
CA ARG A 207 -2.10 9.39 -6.72
C ARG A 207 -1.23 9.36 -5.46
N ASP A 208 0.08 9.53 -5.59
CA ASP A 208 0.98 9.59 -4.44
C ASP A 208 0.77 10.89 -3.65
N LEU A 209 0.32 12.00 -4.28
CA LEU A 209 -0.13 13.20 -3.55
C LEU A 209 -1.40 12.94 -2.74
N VAL A 210 -2.36 12.19 -3.28
CA VAL A 210 -3.56 11.76 -2.54
C VAL A 210 -3.15 10.91 -1.33
N ASP A 211 -2.28 9.94 -1.55
CA ASP A 211 -1.79 9.04 -0.50
C ASP A 211 -1.02 9.83 0.60
N LEU A 212 -0.24 10.86 0.24
CA LEU A 212 0.40 11.76 1.21
C LEU A 212 -0.62 12.51 2.07
N VAL A 213 -1.68 13.07 1.45
CA VAL A 213 -2.78 13.73 2.19
C VAL A 213 -3.43 12.76 3.17
N VAL A 214 -3.75 11.55 2.71
CA VAL A 214 -4.33 10.50 3.57
C VAL A 214 -3.44 10.20 4.77
N LEU A 215 -2.14 9.98 4.55
CA LEU A 215 -1.20 9.64 5.63
C LEU A 215 -1.02 10.80 6.62
N ALA A 216 -0.83 12.03 6.12
CA ALA A 216 -0.69 13.22 6.96
C ALA A 216 -1.96 13.53 7.77
N SER A 217 -3.12 13.10 7.29
CA SER A 217 -4.41 13.37 7.97
C SER A 217 -4.81 12.30 8.97
N ALA A 218 -4.12 11.16 8.98
CA ALA A 218 -4.56 9.99 9.75
C ALA A 218 -3.49 9.44 10.69
N GLN A 219 -2.23 9.84 10.55
CA GLN A 219 -1.11 9.25 11.27
C GLN A 219 -0.30 10.33 11.98
N ASP A 220 -0.05 10.14 13.27
CA ASP A 220 0.92 10.96 14.00
C ASP A 220 2.33 10.54 13.60
N ILE A 221 3.19 11.51 13.30
CA ILE A 221 4.50 11.25 12.70
C ILE A 221 5.62 11.89 13.50
N ASP A 222 6.60 11.07 13.91
CA ASP A 222 7.84 11.56 14.48
C ASP A 222 8.69 12.25 13.39
N GLY A 223 9.00 13.53 13.62
CA GLY A 223 9.68 14.36 12.64
C GLY A 223 11.13 13.92 12.40
N SER A 224 11.84 13.50 13.45
CA SER A 224 13.22 13.01 13.33
C SER A 224 13.30 11.74 12.47
N ALA A 225 12.39 10.80 12.69
CA ALA A 225 12.27 9.57 11.91
C ALA A 225 11.90 9.86 10.45
N LEU A 226 10.97 10.79 10.21
CA LEU A 226 10.59 11.16 8.84
C LEU A 226 11.71 11.89 8.09
N ILE A 227 12.47 12.77 8.76
CA ILE A 227 13.67 13.40 8.19
C ILE A 227 14.66 12.34 7.74
N ALA A 228 14.96 11.36 8.60
CA ALA A 228 15.88 10.28 8.31
C ALA A 228 15.40 9.41 7.14
N ALA A 229 14.12 9.06 7.13
CA ALA A 229 13.49 8.27 6.06
C ALA A 229 13.57 8.99 4.70
N ILE A 230 13.19 10.27 4.64
CA ILE A 230 13.20 11.04 3.40
C ILE A 230 14.63 11.20 2.86
N ARG A 231 15.59 11.59 3.71
CA ARG A 231 16.98 11.74 3.28
C ARG A 231 17.57 10.41 2.82
N GLY A 232 17.30 9.33 3.55
CA GLY A 232 17.71 7.98 3.20
C GLY A 232 17.17 7.55 1.84
N GLU A 233 15.87 7.67 1.62
CA GLU A 233 15.21 7.27 0.37
C GLU A 233 15.66 8.13 -0.82
N TRP A 234 15.85 9.44 -0.60
CA TRP A 234 16.36 10.36 -1.63
C TRP A 234 17.75 9.96 -2.12
N MET A 235 18.65 9.66 -1.17
CA MET A 235 19.99 9.15 -1.47
C MET A 235 19.94 7.76 -2.12
N HIS A 236 19.10 6.85 -1.60
CA HIS A 236 18.95 5.50 -2.11
C HIS A 236 18.52 5.48 -3.59
N ARG A 237 17.62 6.39 -3.99
CA ARG A 237 17.19 6.57 -5.39
C ARG A 237 18.15 7.39 -6.25
N GLY A 238 19.18 8.00 -5.66
CA GLY A 238 20.10 8.88 -6.37
C GLY A 238 19.43 10.15 -6.92
N LEU A 239 18.40 10.66 -6.24
CA LEU A 239 17.73 11.89 -6.67
C LEU A 239 18.67 13.10 -6.51
N PRO A 240 18.68 14.05 -7.46
CA PRO A 240 19.62 15.16 -7.45
C PRO A 240 19.29 16.16 -6.32
N GLY A 241 20.31 16.87 -5.85
CA GLY A 241 20.15 17.95 -4.88
C GLY A 241 19.68 17.48 -3.50
N VAL A 242 18.88 18.34 -2.85
CA VAL A 242 18.29 18.06 -1.53
C VAL A 242 16.80 17.69 -1.70
N PRO A 243 16.23 16.93 -0.75
CA PRO A 243 14.80 16.61 -0.78
C PRO A 243 13.93 17.85 -0.91
N VAL A 244 12.93 17.78 -1.79
CA VAL A 244 11.99 18.86 -2.07
C VAL A 244 10.59 18.32 -2.28
N PHE A 245 9.57 19.13 -1.99
CA PHE A 245 8.18 18.87 -2.35
C PHE A 245 7.73 19.90 -3.40
N ALA A 246 7.75 19.49 -4.67
CA ALA A 246 7.38 20.35 -5.80
C ALA A 246 6.48 19.58 -6.79
N PRO A 247 5.21 19.29 -6.44
CA PRO A 247 4.29 18.64 -7.37
C PRO A 247 4.01 19.57 -8.57
N PRO A 248 4.03 19.08 -9.81
CA PRO A 248 3.87 19.92 -10.99
C PRO A 248 2.42 20.41 -11.13
N GLN A 249 2.24 21.65 -11.59
CA GLN A 249 0.90 22.26 -11.79
C GLN A 249 -0.01 21.43 -12.72
N SER A 250 0.55 20.67 -13.64
CA SER A 250 -0.19 19.79 -14.54
C SER A 250 -1.06 18.75 -13.81
N TRP A 251 -0.73 18.43 -12.55
CA TRP A 251 -1.50 17.51 -11.71
C TRP A 251 -2.83 18.08 -11.24
N GLU A 252 -3.03 19.40 -11.27
CA GLU A 252 -4.25 20.06 -10.78
C GLU A 252 -5.52 19.45 -11.38
N ARG A 253 -5.51 19.23 -12.71
CA ARG A 253 -6.64 18.64 -13.45
C ARG A 253 -6.90 17.17 -13.09
N LEU A 254 -5.88 16.45 -12.62
CA LEU A 254 -5.94 15.03 -12.30
C LEU A 254 -6.25 14.78 -10.83
N TYR A 255 -5.80 15.66 -9.94
CA TYR A 255 -5.91 15.49 -8.50
C TYR A 255 -7.35 15.57 -8.01
N THR A 256 -8.06 16.66 -8.37
CA THR A 256 -9.40 16.96 -7.83
C THR A 256 -10.41 15.80 -8.03
N PRO A 257 -10.51 15.17 -9.23
CA PRO A 257 -11.41 14.02 -9.43
C PRO A 257 -11.03 12.77 -8.62
N LEU A 258 -9.75 12.61 -8.25
CA LEU A 258 -9.28 11.51 -7.42
C LEU A 258 -9.61 11.77 -5.95
N ALA A 259 -9.22 12.94 -5.43
CA ALA A 259 -9.40 13.31 -4.03
C ALA A 259 -10.87 13.33 -3.60
N LYS A 260 -11.79 13.80 -4.47
CA LYS A 260 -13.24 13.79 -4.19
C LYS A 260 -13.84 12.39 -3.94
N LYS A 261 -13.14 11.32 -4.31
CA LYS A 261 -13.57 9.93 -4.09
C LYS A 261 -12.99 9.32 -2.82
N VAL A 262 -12.17 10.08 -2.08
CA VAL A 262 -11.43 9.61 -0.92
C VAL A 262 -11.88 10.44 0.29
N PRO A 263 -12.72 9.89 1.18
CA PRO A 263 -13.22 10.62 2.35
C PRO A 263 -12.12 11.23 3.22
N ALA A 264 -11.00 10.53 3.41
CA ALA A 264 -9.83 11.04 4.14
C ALA A 264 -9.23 12.34 3.55
N CYS A 265 -9.55 12.69 2.30
CA CYS A 265 -9.11 13.92 1.65
C CYS A 265 -10.15 15.05 1.69
N ALA A 266 -11.22 14.95 2.49
CA ALA A 266 -12.35 15.89 2.47
C ALA A 266 -11.95 17.38 2.66
N HIS A 267 -10.94 17.66 3.48
CA HIS A 267 -10.42 19.02 3.75
C HIS A 267 -9.43 19.51 2.68
N ALA A 268 -8.94 18.63 1.81
CA ALA A 268 -7.91 18.91 0.81
C ALA A 268 -8.30 18.36 -0.58
N THR A 269 -9.56 18.60 -0.99
CA THR A 269 -10.09 18.08 -2.27
C THR A 269 -9.63 18.84 -3.51
N SER A 270 -9.18 20.10 -3.37
CA SER A 270 -8.53 20.86 -4.44
C SER A 270 -7.03 20.63 -4.43
N PHE A 271 -6.38 20.77 -5.59
CA PHE A 271 -4.92 20.64 -5.70
C PHE A 271 -4.20 21.68 -4.84
N GLU A 272 -4.65 22.94 -4.86
CA GLU A 272 -4.07 24.01 -4.03
C GLU A 272 -4.15 23.68 -2.53
N ALA A 273 -5.32 23.22 -2.05
CA ALA A 273 -5.47 22.84 -0.64
C ALA A 273 -4.58 21.65 -0.26
N ALA A 274 -4.43 20.67 -1.16
CA ALA A 274 -3.55 19.53 -0.94
C ALA A 274 -2.07 19.93 -0.90
N VAL A 275 -1.62 20.79 -1.81
CA VAL A 275 -0.25 21.30 -1.83
C VAL A 275 0.02 22.15 -0.59
N ALA A 276 -0.91 23.00 -0.18
CA ALA A 276 -0.78 23.80 1.03
C ALA A 276 -0.70 22.90 2.29
N HIS A 277 -1.58 21.91 2.39
CA HIS A 277 -1.61 20.97 3.50
C HIS A 277 -0.32 20.15 3.60
N ILE A 278 0.11 19.54 2.49
CA ILE A 278 1.35 18.75 2.46
C ILE A 278 2.59 19.63 2.57
N GLY A 279 2.53 20.87 2.10
CA GLY A 279 3.58 21.86 2.34
C GLY A 279 3.76 22.18 3.82
N ALA A 280 2.67 22.36 4.57
CA ALA A 280 2.73 22.56 6.02
C ALA A 280 3.23 21.32 6.77
N PHE A 281 2.89 20.13 6.29
CA PHE A 281 3.36 18.86 6.84
C PHE A 281 4.85 18.63 6.54
N LEU A 282 5.26 18.66 5.27
CA LEU A 282 6.62 18.30 4.84
C LEU A 282 7.61 19.46 4.93
N GLY A 283 7.19 20.73 4.85
CA GLY A 283 8.10 21.88 4.89
C GLY A 283 9.07 21.85 6.08
N PRO A 284 8.56 21.79 7.33
CA PRO A 284 9.42 21.68 8.52
C PRO A 284 10.32 20.43 8.52
N VAL A 285 9.90 19.35 7.88
CA VAL A 285 10.71 18.12 7.75
C VAL A 285 11.85 18.34 6.76
N LEU A 286 11.57 18.96 5.62
CA LEU A 286 12.57 19.22 4.58
C LEU A 286 13.63 20.24 5.05
N ASP A 287 13.21 21.23 5.83
CA ASP A 287 14.10 22.24 6.42
C ASP A 287 14.86 21.70 7.66
N GLY A 288 14.36 20.62 8.27
CA GLY A 288 14.94 20.01 9.48
C GLY A 288 14.36 20.54 10.81
N ASP A 289 13.46 21.52 10.75
CA ASP A 289 12.76 22.13 11.88
C ASP A 289 11.78 21.18 12.59
N ALA A 290 11.41 20.06 11.96
CA ALA A 290 10.62 19.00 12.58
C ALA A 290 11.42 18.09 13.53
N THR A 291 12.73 18.33 13.71
CA THR A 291 13.56 17.54 14.62
C THR A 291 12.99 17.57 16.04
N SER A 292 12.78 16.39 16.62
CA SER A 292 12.19 16.20 17.96
C SER A 292 10.76 16.73 18.11
N ARG A 293 10.04 16.95 17.00
CA ARG A 293 8.62 17.32 16.99
C ARG A 293 7.75 16.15 16.55
N LEU A 294 6.50 16.17 16.96
CA LEU A 294 5.49 15.21 16.55
C LEU A 294 4.44 15.91 15.70
N TRP A 295 4.18 15.39 14.50
CA TRP A 295 3.02 15.81 13.72
C TRP A 295 1.77 15.22 14.36
N SER A 296 0.83 16.07 14.75
CA SER A 296 -0.52 15.66 15.18
C SER A 296 -1.43 15.59 13.96
N ALA A 297 -1.88 14.38 13.60
CA ALA A 297 -2.82 14.20 12.50
C ALA A 297 -4.16 14.87 12.77
N GLY A 298 -4.62 14.87 14.03
CA GLY A 298 -5.90 15.46 14.42
C GLY A 298 -5.92 16.98 14.34
N ASP A 299 -4.79 17.62 14.64
CA ASP A 299 -4.68 19.09 14.66
C ASP A 299 -4.03 19.66 13.38
N HIS A 300 -3.46 18.80 12.55
CA HIS A 300 -2.68 19.15 11.35
C HIS A 300 -1.56 20.16 11.63
N VAL A 301 -0.83 19.96 12.74
CA VAL A 301 0.31 20.80 13.14
C VAL A 301 1.44 19.97 13.73
N TRP A 302 2.66 20.49 13.62
CA TRP A 302 3.81 20.00 14.38
C TRP A 302 3.78 20.53 15.82
N GLN A 303 3.93 19.63 16.79
CA GLN A 303 4.02 19.93 18.22
C GLN A 303 5.43 19.67 18.71
#